data_AF-A0A7S1RLM7-F1
#
_entry.id   AF-A0A7S1RLM7-F1
#
_cell.length_a   1.000
_cell.length_b   1.000
_cell.length_c   1.000
_cell.angle_alpha   90.00
_cell.angle_beta   90.00
_cell.angle_gamma   90.00
#
_symmetry.space_group_name_H-M   'P 1'
#
loop_
_entity.id
_entity.type
_entity.pdbx_description
1 polymer ?
#
loop_
_entity_poly.entity_id
_entity_poly.type
_entity_poly.pdbx_seq_one_letter_code
_entity_poly.pdbx_strand_id
1 'polypeptide(L)'
;MASTAGSDAAGGPAKAKLTSVAFWGICDIKYDPRLPNPRDRVRLLELGDGRSSRFSHHGRAIKEKFEAEFCMDENPIKRAVMTENKKLTHDMFMTEGFSYLRPPTVACPRRYHTGLADDILTDLGIRDDDGEVVLKLCNRSRGAGIVVAKAYELDSVLRQLLSPPMGAAMEGFLAKRVSKALEAQWLEVTEEQRLHWWSNECPIFVAERCCHSIPVAMEGSDKKFDGTMRVAFALYRKVVNKYHEAMHVKPFDIAWLGGYWKLPKVSCEDGGDDLLGLHERIVSSFNSVEKRTAEVSPEHLQEVFDALTPALPAVFHSGSISVHRIMNFYQEDPLFRAFALSRVAATMRAGEMPKALGLFDLARRLIKVPTTPDANNLPESSVLSYIERNAGVCPCLEGKWDKAAQKWRLALRLHPLNSTAHYCVGCAHQELDELDFAIECQLKSIALDPDFKSPYCALGNCHMLKGSFDAAVEAGVACLRRHPDAPVAHFVIAQSIYHRFCRRQVQKHEDSTELADRAQKAFELAKRRSPEQWTESDEAMLEYFLHNGPANRYHPEEAVHVWKVYGWRP
;
A
#
# COMPACT_ATOMS: atom_id res chain seq x y z
N MET A 1 -25.18 -70.92 4.61
CA MET A 1 -26.00 -69.70 4.85
C MET A 1 -25.06 -68.61 5.32
N ALA A 2 -25.10 -67.46 4.62
CA ALA A 2 -24.65 -66.09 4.98
C ALA A 2 -23.23 -65.93 5.58
N SER A 3 -22.23 -65.35 4.90
CA SER A 3 -22.08 -63.98 4.33
C SER A 3 -22.04 -62.85 5.38
N THR A 4 -20.88 -62.18 5.47
CA THR A 4 -20.65 -60.72 5.55
C THR A 4 -19.14 -60.53 5.86
N ALA A 5 -18.25 -60.35 4.88
CA ALA A 5 -17.96 -59.09 4.19
C ALA A 5 -17.69 -57.93 5.18
N GLY A 6 -16.46 -57.87 5.70
CA GLY A 6 -15.92 -56.68 6.35
C GLY A 6 -15.51 -55.68 5.28
N SER A 7 -16.20 -54.55 5.26
CA SER A 7 -16.03 -53.44 4.34
C SER A 7 -14.73 -52.68 4.59
N ASP A 8 -13.80 -52.78 3.66
CA ASP A 8 -12.83 -51.71 3.39
C ASP A 8 -13.58 -50.51 2.81
N ALA A 9 -13.72 -49.43 3.56
CA ALA A 9 -14.03 -48.11 3.03
C ALA A 9 -13.74 -47.01 4.06
N ALA A 10 -12.69 -46.22 3.82
CA ALA A 10 -12.70 -44.75 3.81
C ALA A 10 -11.28 -44.19 4.02
N GLY A 11 -10.35 -44.54 3.12
CA GLY A 11 -9.24 -43.65 2.84
C GLY A 11 -9.81 -42.42 2.12
N GLY A 12 -10.11 -41.36 2.86
CA GLY A 12 -10.40 -40.06 2.26
C GLY A 12 -9.22 -39.66 1.35
N PRO A 13 -9.46 -38.89 0.27
CA PRO A 13 -8.38 -38.50 -0.63
C PRO A 13 -7.29 -37.81 0.19
N ALA A 14 -6.08 -38.37 0.18
CA ALA A 14 -4.91 -37.72 0.75
C ALA A 14 -4.80 -36.34 0.09
N LYS A 15 -5.03 -35.27 0.85
CA LYS A 15 -4.82 -33.90 0.35
C LYS A 15 -3.41 -33.85 -0.24
N ALA A 16 -3.30 -33.53 -1.52
CA ALA A 16 -2.01 -33.40 -2.18
C ALA A 16 -1.15 -32.43 -1.36
N LYS A 17 0.10 -32.83 -1.08
CA LYS A 17 1.03 -32.00 -0.33
C LYS A 17 1.36 -30.77 -1.18
N LEU A 18 0.93 -29.59 -0.73
CA LEU A 18 1.21 -28.32 -1.41
C LEU A 18 2.72 -28.10 -1.54
N THR A 19 3.12 -27.46 -2.64
CA THR A 19 4.54 -27.15 -2.90
C THR A 19 4.94 -25.92 -2.09
N SER A 20 5.97 -26.07 -1.26
CA SER A 20 6.50 -25.00 -0.41
C SER A 20 7.31 -24.01 -1.24
N VAL A 21 7.04 -22.70 -1.09
CA VAL A 21 7.75 -21.63 -1.80
C VAL A 21 8.31 -20.55 -0.87
N ALA A 22 9.50 -20.08 -1.20
CA ALA A 22 10.21 -19.05 -0.44
C ALA A 22 9.57 -17.66 -0.60
N PHE A 23 8.97 -17.38 -1.76
CA PHE A 23 8.33 -16.10 -2.06
C PHE A 23 7.21 -16.24 -3.09
N TRP A 24 6.14 -15.47 -2.91
CA TRP A 24 5.08 -15.28 -3.89
C TRP A 24 5.05 -13.81 -4.31
N GLY A 25 5.31 -13.56 -5.59
CA GLY A 25 5.45 -12.21 -6.13
C GLY A 25 4.52 -11.92 -7.29
N ILE A 26 4.43 -10.63 -7.60
CA ILE A 26 3.82 -10.13 -8.84
C ILE A 26 4.74 -9.13 -9.52
N CYS A 27 4.60 -8.99 -10.84
CA CYS A 27 5.22 -7.94 -11.64
C CYS A 27 4.13 -7.18 -12.38
N ASP A 28 4.21 -5.85 -12.37
CA ASP A 28 3.44 -4.97 -13.27
C ASP A 28 4.36 -4.52 -14.40
N ILE A 29 3.96 -4.77 -15.65
CA ILE A 29 4.81 -4.58 -16.83
C ILE A 29 4.06 -3.87 -17.97
N LYS A 30 4.83 -3.19 -18.82
CA LYS A 30 4.41 -2.79 -20.17
C LYS A 30 4.99 -3.77 -21.17
N TYR A 31 4.19 -4.13 -22.17
CA TYR A 31 4.54 -5.16 -23.13
C TYR A 31 4.12 -4.78 -24.55
N ASP A 32 5.08 -4.71 -25.47
CA ASP A 32 4.84 -4.39 -26.88
C ASP A 32 5.60 -5.33 -27.83
N PRO A 33 4.94 -6.39 -28.36
CA PRO A 33 5.56 -7.34 -29.29
C PRO A 33 5.91 -6.75 -30.65
N ARG A 34 5.42 -5.55 -30.99
CA ARG A 34 5.71 -4.89 -32.27
C ARG A 34 7.13 -4.34 -32.32
N LEU A 35 7.79 -4.20 -31.16
CA LEU A 35 9.18 -3.75 -31.10
C LEU A 35 10.10 -4.81 -31.73
N PRO A 36 11.05 -4.41 -32.59
CA PRO A 36 11.82 -5.35 -33.40
C PRO A 36 12.80 -6.19 -32.56
N ASN A 37 13.34 -5.61 -31.49
CA ASN A 37 14.25 -6.29 -30.59
C ASN A 37 13.47 -6.93 -29.42
N PRO A 38 13.54 -8.26 -29.22
CA PRO A 38 12.84 -8.94 -28.13
C PRO A 38 13.17 -8.40 -26.73
N ARG A 39 14.40 -7.91 -26.52
CA ARG A 39 14.81 -7.29 -25.24
C ARG A 39 14.10 -5.98 -24.95
N ASP A 40 13.51 -5.35 -25.97
CA ASP A 40 12.80 -4.08 -25.83
C ASP A 40 11.30 -4.24 -25.58
N ARG A 41 10.77 -5.45 -25.80
CA ARG A 41 9.33 -5.74 -25.73
C ARG A 41 8.78 -5.78 -24.31
N VAL A 42 9.62 -6.01 -23.30
CA VAL A 42 9.20 -6.13 -21.90
C VAL A 42 9.83 -5.01 -21.06
N ARG A 43 8.98 -4.25 -20.35
CA ARG A 43 9.39 -3.24 -19.39
C ARG A 43 8.71 -3.48 -18.05
N LEU A 44 9.47 -3.99 -17.09
CA LEU A 44 9.02 -4.21 -15.73
C LEU A 44 8.95 -2.86 -15.00
N LEU A 45 7.73 -2.44 -14.66
CA LEU A 45 7.48 -1.19 -13.96
C LEU A 45 7.67 -1.35 -12.45
N GLU A 46 7.02 -2.34 -11.85
CA GLU A 46 6.99 -2.55 -10.40
C GLU A 46 7.01 -4.04 -10.04
N LEU A 47 7.62 -4.35 -8.89
CA LEU A 47 7.47 -5.63 -8.20
C LEU A 47 6.48 -5.48 -7.04
N GLY A 48 5.85 -6.58 -6.64
CA GLY A 48 4.99 -6.60 -5.47
C GLY A 48 4.96 -7.96 -4.78
N ASP A 49 4.53 -7.96 -3.53
CA ASP A 49 4.27 -9.17 -2.75
C ASP A 49 2.85 -9.68 -3.03
N GLY A 50 2.74 -10.92 -3.51
CA GLY A 50 1.48 -11.57 -3.84
C GLY A 50 0.52 -11.66 -2.65
N ARG A 51 1.03 -11.80 -1.43
CA ARG A 51 0.24 -11.94 -0.19
C ARG A 51 -0.54 -10.67 0.14
N SER A 52 0.01 -9.52 -0.23
CA SER A 52 -0.62 -8.20 -0.04
C SER A 52 -1.46 -7.76 -1.24
N SER A 53 -1.44 -8.54 -2.33
CA SER A 53 -2.03 -8.13 -3.59
C SER A 53 -3.52 -8.43 -3.63
N ARG A 54 -4.29 -7.43 -4.06
CA ARG A 54 -5.68 -7.65 -4.48
C ARG A 54 -5.69 -8.15 -5.92
N PHE A 55 -6.43 -9.22 -6.15
CA PHE A 55 -6.67 -9.81 -7.46
C PHE A 55 -8.14 -9.61 -7.85
N SER A 56 -8.40 -9.14 -9.07
CA SER A 56 -9.74 -8.83 -9.60
C SER A 56 -10.06 -9.74 -10.77
N HIS A 57 -11.32 -10.14 -10.96
CA HIS A 57 -11.81 -10.90 -12.14
C HIS A 57 -10.78 -11.93 -12.65
N HIS A 58 -10.13 -11.66 -13.80
CA HIS A 58 -9.10 -12.49 -14.42
C HIS A 58 -7.91 -12.85 -13.50
N GLY A 59 -7.56 -11.97 -12.56
CA GLY A 59 -6.55 -12.24 -11.54
C GLY A 59 -6.97 -13.24 -10.47
N ARG A 60 -8.27 -13.57 -10.33
CA ARG A 60 -8.74 -14.53 -9.31
C ARG A 60 -8.11 -15.90 -9.51
N ALA A 61 -8.00 -16.35 -10.76
CA ALA A 61 -7.37 -17.61 -11.13
C ALA A 61 -5.92 -17.73 -10.62
N ILE A 62 -5.15 -16.63 -10.60
CA ILE A 62 -3.79 -16.61 -10.05
C ILE A 62 -3.79 -16.97 -8.57
N LYS A 63 -4.71 -16.37 -7.81
CA LYS A 63 -4.80 -16.59 -6.36
C LYS A 63 -5.30 -18.00 -6.06
N GLU A 64 -6.34 -18.45 -6.77
CA GLU A 64 -6.87 -19.81 -6.65
C GLU A 64 -5.81 -20.86 -7.00
N LYS A 65 -5.04 -20.64 -8.08
CA LYS A 65 -3.92 -21.50 -8.44
C LYS A 65 -2.87 -21.55 -7.33
N PHE A 66 -2.50 -20.40 -6.77
CA PHE A 66 -1.55 -20.36 -5.65
C PHE A 66 -2.06 -21.18 -4.46
N GLU A 67 -3.31 -20.96 -4.05
CA GLU A 67 -3.92 -21.64 -2.90
C GLU A 67 -4.15 -23.14 -3.13
N ALA A 68 -4.29 -23.58 -4.40
CA ALA A 68 -4.47 -24.97 -4.78
C ALA A 68 -3.16 -25.76 -4.90
N GLU A 69 -2.07 -25.11 -5.34
CA GLU A 69 -0.82 -25.79 -5.69
C GLU A 69 0.34 -25.50 -4.72
N PHE A 70 0.30 -24.37 -4.00
CA PHE A 70 1.44 -23.86 -3.25
C PHE A 70 1.11 -23.45 -1.80
N CYS A 71 2.14 -23.41 -0.97
CA CYS A 71 2.11 -22.78 0.35
C CYS A 71 3.42 -22.04 0.61
N MET A 72 3.40 -21.07 1.54
CA MET A 72 4.62 -20.39 1.95
C MET A 72 5.51 -21.31 2.78
N ASP A 73 6.83 -21.26 2.55
CA ASP A 73 7.84 -21.88 3.42
C ASP A 73 7.64 -21.48 4.89
N GLU A 74 8.04 -22.35 5.82
CA GLU A 74 8.13 -22.03 7.26
C GLU A 74 9.02 -20.81 7.52
N ASN A 75 10.06 -20.63 6.70
CA ASN A 75 10.97 -19.47 6.74
C ASN A 75 11.04 -18.78 5.37
N PRO A 76 10.02 -17.99 5.00
CA PRO A 76 9.95 -17.33 3.70
C PRO A 76 11.01 -16.22 3.62
N ILE A 77 11.51 -15.95 2.41
CA ILE A 77 12.47 -14.86 2.25
C ILE A 77 11.79 -13.51 2.48
N LYS A 78 12.40 -12.68 3.32
CA LYS A 78 11.93 -11.33 3.63
C LYS A 78 12.47 -10.37 2.58
N ARG A 79 11.63 -10.00 1.61
CA ARG A 79 11.99 -9.09 0.49
C ARG A 79 11.11 -7.86 0.36
N ALA A 80 10.18 -7.66 1.30
CA ALA A 80 9.28 -6.51 1.33
C ALA A 80 10.01 -5.17 1.20
N VAL A 81 11.12 -4.97 1.92
CA VAL A 81 11.93 -3.73 1.84
C VAL A 81 12.36 -3.42 0.42
N MET A 82 12.81 -4.43 -0.34
CA MET A 82 13.21 -4.29 -1.73
C MET A 82 12.00 -4.06 -2.63
N THR A 83 11.00 -4.95 -2.58
CA THR A 83 9.85 -4.93 -3.51
C THR A 83 8.93 -3.73 -3.34
N GLU A 84 8.88 -3.14 -2.14
CA GLU A 84 8.07 -1.96 -1.83
C GLU A 84 8.85 -0.65 -1.99
N ASN A 85 10.08 -0.67 -2.52
CA ASN A 85 10.84 0.53 -2.86
C ASN A 85 11.29 0.49 -4.32
N LYS A 86 10.81 1.44 -5.12
CA LYS A 86 11.13 1.50 -6.55
C LYS A 86 12.61 1.67 -6.84
N LYS A 87 13.32 2.52 -6.07
CA LYS A 87 14.77 2.69 -6.22
C LYS A 87 15.52 1.41 -5.84
N LEU A 88 15.24 0.79 -4.69
CA LEU A 88 15.90 -0.47 -4.31
C LEU A 88 15.66 -1.56 -5.35
N THR A 89 14.43 -1.68 -5.85
CA THR A 89 14.11 -2.64 -6.91
C THR A 89 14.91 -2.33 -8.17
N HIS A 90 14.88 -1.09 -8.66
CA HIS A 90 15.62 -0.64 -9.83
C HIS A 90 17.12 -0.97 -9.69
N ASP A 91 17.75 -0.55 -8.60
CA ASP A 91 19.18 -0.73 -8.35
C ASP A 91 19.58 -2.21 -8.33
N MET A 92 18.72 -3.12 -7.85
CA MET A 92 18.98 -4.56 -7.91
C MET A 92 18.95 -5.10 -9.34
N PHE A 93 18.02 -4.65 -10.19
CA PHE A 93 18.04 -5.03 -11.62
C PHE A 93 19.29 -4.52 -12.32
N MET A 94 19.73 -3.29 -12.01
CA MET A 94 20.95 -2.72 -12.56
C MET A 94 22.19 -3.51 -12.14
N THR A 95 22.30 -3.85 -10.86
CA THR A 95 23.42 -4.62 -10.31
C THR A 95 23.52 -6.01 -10.92
N GLU A 96 22.39 -6.66 -11.17
CA GLU A 96 22.33 -8.01 -11.75
C GLU A 96 22.43 -8.03 -13.28
N GLY A 97 22.65 -6.88 -13.94
CA GLY A 97 22.82 -6.80 -15.39
C GLY A 97 21.51 -6.91 -16.19
N PHE A 98 20.37 -6.65 -15.55
CA PHE A 98 19.03 -6.70 -16.17
C PHE A 98 18.45 -5.30 -16.40
N SER A 99 19.30 -4.31 -16.69
CA SER A 99 18.91 -2.92 -16.93
C SER A 99 17.87 -2.78 -18.05
N TYR A 100 18.00 -3.59 -19.11
CA TYR A 100 17.10 -3.60 -20.26
C TYR A 100 15.65 -3.97 -19.91
N LEU A 101 15.40 -4.65 -18.78
CA LEU A 101 14.03 -4.94 -18.33
C LEU A 101 13.37 -3.76 -17.61
N ARG A 102 14.11 -2.69 -17.31
CA ARG A 102 13.60 -1.52 -16.60
C ARG A 102 13.36 -0.38 -17.59
N PRO A 103 12.35 0.48 -17.36
CA PRO A 103 12.32 1.79 -18.01
C PRO A 103 13.63 2.55 -17.73
N PRO A 104 14.14 3.36 -18.68
CA PRO A 104 15.12 4.39 -18.36
C PRO A 104 14.64 5.18 -17.15
N THR A 105 15.48 5.29 -16.13
CA THR A 105 15.10 5.84 -14.81
C THR A 105 16.22 6.72 -14.28
N VAL A 106 15.85 7.84 -13.66
CA VAL A 106 16.74 8.66 -12.83
C VAL A 106 16.12 8.81 -11.44
N ALA A 107 16.96 8.80 -10.40
CA ALA A 107 16.54 9.02 -9.02
C ALA A 107 16.94 10.42 -8.58
N CYS A 108 15.97 11.22 -8.15
CA CYS A 108 16.18 12.62 -7.82
C CYS A 108 15.83 12.89 -6.35
N PRO A 109 16.65 13.67 -5.62
CA PRO A 109 16.24 14.24 -4.35
C PRO A 109 14.96 15.05 -4.52
N ARG A 110 14.09 15.05 -3.51
CA ARG A 110 12.86 15.86 -3.50
C ARG A 110 13.14 17.34 -3.21
N ARG A 111 13.99 17.95 -4.05
CA ARG A 111 14.39 19.34 -3.97
C ARG A 111 14.21 19.95 -5.35
N TYR A 112 13.41 21.00 -5.43
CA TYR A 112 13.20 21.73 -6.68
C TYR A 112 14.36 22.71 -6.95
N HIS A 113 14.76 22.83 -8.21
CA HIS A 113 15.59 23.91 -8.74
C HIS A 113 15.28 24.12 -10.22
N THR A 114 15.63 25.29 -10.75
CA THR A 114 15.24 25.78 -12.10
C THR A 114 15.82 24.98 -13.28
N GLY A 115 16.65 23.97 -13.06
CA GLY A 115 17.19 23.09 -14.12
C GLY A 115 16.77 21.63 -14.00
N LEU A 116 15.99 21.28 -12.96
CA LEU A 116 15.72 19.88 -12.63
C LEU A 116 14.98 19.13 -13.75
N ALA A 117 14.05 19.81 -14.44
CA ALA A 117 13.32 19.20 -15.55
C ALA A 117 14.26 18.87 -16.71
N ASP A 118 15.13 19.81 -17.10
CA ASP A 118 16.10 19.64 -18.19
C ASP A 118 17.11 18.52 -17.88
N ASP A 119 17.59 18.46 -16.64
CA ASP A 119 18.48 17.40 -16.17
C ASP A 119 17.79 16.02 -16.31
N ILE A 120 16.54 15.91 -15.85
CA ILE A 120 15.75 14.67 -15.96
C ILE A 120 15.53 14.27 -17.42
N LEU A 121 15.13 15.21 -18.28
CA LEU A 121 14.87 14.92 -19.70
C LEU A 121 16.15 14.47 -20.42
N THR A 122 17.28 15.11 -20.11
CA THR A 122 18.60 14.76 -20.64
C THR A 122 19.00 13.34 -20.21
N ASP A 123 18.90 13.03 -18.92
CA ASP A 123 19.25 11.71 -18.37
C ASP A 123 18.34 10.58 -18.88
N LEU A 124 17.07 10.89 -19.15
CA LEU A 124 16.11 9.95 -19.75
C LEU A 124 16.25 9.83 -21.27
N GLY A 125 17.07 10.69 -21.90
CA GLY A 125 17.24 10.74 -23.35
C GLY A 125 15.98 11.16 -24.10
N ILE A 126 15.15 12.01 -23.49
CA ILE A 126 13.92 12.56 -24.08
C ILE A 126 14.28 13.90 -24.72
N ARG A 127 14.15 13.98 -26.05
CA ARG A 127 14.51 15.16 -26.86
C ARG A 127 13.32 15.84 -27.50
N ASP A 128 12.20 15.14 -27.58
CA ASP A 128 10.98 15.63 -28.22
C ASP A 128 10.05 16.20 -27.15
N ASP A 129 9.44 17.36 -27.43
CA ASP A 129 8.52 18.02 -26.50
C ASP A 129 7.30 17.15 -26.17
N ASP A 130 6.92 16.23 -27.07
CA ASP A 130 5.80 15.30 -26.90
C ASP A 130 6.13 14.09 -26.00
N GLY A 131 7.38 13.95 -25.57
CA GLY A 131 7.82 12.88 -24.68
C GLY A 131 7.08 12.86 -23.34
N GLU A 132 6.91 11.68 -22.77
CA GLU A 132 6.20 11.49 -21.50
C GLU A 132 7.14 11.01 -20.40
N VAL A 133 7.03 11.64 -19.24
CA VAL A 133 7.78 11.30 -18.03
C VAL A 133 6.82 10.83 -16.96
N VAL A 134 7.16 9.69 -16.35
CA VAL A 134 6.42 9.14 -15.21
C VAL A 134 7.21 9.39 -13.94
N LEU A 135 6.69 10.28 -13.10
CA LEU A 135 7.23 10.56 -11.77
C LEU A 135 6.60 9.62 -10.76
N LYS A 136 7.42 8.94 -9.95
CA LYS A 136 6.96 7.95 -8.96
C LYS A 136 7.60 8.17 -7.59
N LEU A 137 6.76 8.18 -6.56
CA LEU A 137 7.23 8.02 -5.18
C LEU A 137 7.71 6.59 -4.93
N CYS A 138 8.88 6.46 -4.28
CA CYS A 138 9.51 5.16 -4.13
C CYS A 138 8.73 4.21 -3.22
N ASN A 139 8.02 4.72 -2.19
CA ASN A 139 7.37 3.91 -1.15
C ASN A 139 5.84 3.93 -1.21
N ARG A 140 5.24 4.22 -2.37
CA ARG A 140 3.80 4.11 -2.58
C ARG A 140 3.51 2.98 -3.55
N SER A 141 2.42 2.25 -3.31
CA SER A 141 1.97 1.19 -4.19
C SER A 141 1.13 1.74 -5.35
N ARG A 142 1.32 1.18 -6.55
CA ARG A 142 0.28 1.00 -7.59
C ARG A 142 -0.66 2.19 -7.79
N GLY A 143 -0.17 3.23 -8.47
CA GLY A 143 -0.96 4.39 -8.90
C GLY A 143 -0.99 5.55 -7.91
N ALA A 144 -0.93 5.29 -6.59
CA ALA A 144 -0.83 6.36 -5.60
C ALA A 144 0.58 6.99 -5.66
N GLY A 145 0.65 8.31 -5.83
CA GLY A 145 1.91 9.04 -5.98
C GLY A 145 2.60 8.84 -7.34
N ILE A 146 1.86 8.42 -8.37
CA ILE A 146 2.32 8.40 -9.76
C ILE A 146 1.76 9.62 -10.47
N VAL A 147 2.64 10.41 -11.07
CA VAL A 147 2.27 11.57 -11.88
C VAL A 147 2.87 11.38 -13.26
N VAL A 148 2.05 11.51 -14.29
CA VAL A 148 2.52 11.49 -15.68
C VAL A 148 2.49 12.91 -16.19
N ALA A 149 3.58 13.36 -16.80
CA ALA A 149 3.71 14.70 -17.36
C ALA A 149 4.28 14.62 -18.78
N LYS A 150 3.82 15.52 -19.64
CA LYS A 150 4.51 15.81 -20.91
C LYS A 150 5.83 16.52 -20.62
N ALA A 151 6.81 16.35 -21.49
CA ALA A 151 8.14 16.95 -21.33
C ALA A 151 8.05 18.47 -21.18
N TYR A 152 7.22 19.13 -22.00
CA TYR A 152 7.02 20.58 -21.94
C TYR A 152 6.31 21.09 -20.66
N GLU A 153 5.60 20.24 -19.92
CA GLU A 153 4.94 20.60 -18.65
C GLU A 153 5.73 20.19 -17.41
N LEU A 154 6.83 19.44 -17.58
CA LEU A 154 7.53 18.77 -16.50
C LEU A 154 8.02 19.73 -15.40
N ASP A 155 8.56 20.89 -15.76
CA ASP A 155 9.02 21.89 -14.78
C ASP A 155 7.88 22.39 -13.88
N SER A 156 6.73 22.72 -14.48
CA SER A 156 5.54 23.18 -13.76
C SER A 156 5.04 22.10 -12.80
N VAL A 157 5.00 20.85 -13.25
CA VAL A 157 4.59 19.71 -12.42
C VAL A 157 5.55 19.50 -11.26
N LEU A 158 6.87 19.49 -11.51
CA LEU A 158 7.88 19.34 -10.47
C LEU A 158 7.81 20.46 -9.43
N ARG A 159 7.65 21.71 -9.88
CA ARG A 159 7.49 22.86 -8.98
C ARG A 159 6.31 22.69 -8.03
N GLN A 160 5.17 22.21 -8.53
CA GLN A 160 3.98 21.96 -7.72
C GLN A 160 4.15 20.81 -6.72
N LEU A 161 4.80 19.71 -7.12
CA LEU A 161 4.97 18.52 -6.28
C LEU A 161 6.06 18.71 -5.21
N LEU A 162 7.08 19.51 -5.50
CA LEU A 162 8.25 19.70 -4.65
C LEU A 162 8.24 21.01 -3.86
N SER A 163 7.15 21.80 -3.95
CA SER A 163 6.93 23.01 -3.15
C SER A 163 5.67 22.87 -2.30
N PRO A 164 5.69 22.09 -1.20
CA PRO A 164 4.53 21.96 -0.33
C PRO A 164 4.23 23.29 0.37
N PRO A 165 2.99 23.53 0.82
CA PRO A 165 2.70 24.67 1.69
C PRO A 165 3.54 24.57 2.98
N MET A 166 3.89 25.71 3.58
CA MET A 166 4.71 25.79 4.80
C MET A 166 4.15 26.86 5.76
N GLY A 167 4.48 26.76 7.04
CA GLY A 167 4.08 27.75 8.07
C GLY A 167 2.56 28.01 8.08
N ALA A 168 2.16 29.28 8.12
CA ALA A 168 0.75 29.67 8.13
C ALA A 168 -0.04 29.15 6.90
N ALA A 169 0.61 29.00 5.74
CA ALA A 169 -0.04 28.43 4.55
C ALA A 169 -0.39 26.95 4.75
N MET A 170 0.45 26.21 5.49
CA MET A 170 0.17 24.83 5.89
C MET A 170 -1.04 24.74 6.81
N GLU A 171 -1.10 25.60 7.83
CA GLU A 171 -2.19 25.60 8.79
C GLU A 171 -3.52 25.93 8.12
N GLY A 172 -3.54 26.95 7.26
CA GLY A 172 -4.71 27.30 6.45
C GLY A 172 -5.11 26.19 5.47
N PHE A 173 -4.14 25.49 4.89
CA PHE A 173 -4.38 24.33 4.02
C PHE A 173 -5.02 23.17 4.79
N LEU A 174 -4.49 22.82 5.96
CA LEU A 174 -5.03 21.75 6.80
C LEU A 174 -6.43 22.09 7.33
N ALA A 175 -6.64 23.31 7.85
CA ALA A 175 -7.92 23.71 8.42
C ALA A 175 -9.08 23.58 7.42
N LYS A 176 -8.87 24.03 6.17
CA LYS A 176 -9.86 23.92 5.09
C LYS A 176 -10.22 22.49 4.73
N ARG A 177 -9.29 21.55 4.94
CA ARG A 177 -9.46 20.14 4.58
C ARG A 177 -10.02 19.32 5.72
N VAL A 178 -9.57 19.58 6.95
CA VAL A 178 -10.07 18.89 8.15
C VAL A 178 -11.59 19.05 8.26
N SER A 179 -12.14 20.23 7.97
CA SER A 179 -13.60 20.45 8.01
C SER A 179 -14.37 19.56 7.03
N LYS A 180 -13.71 19.07 5.99
CA LYS A 180 -14.32 18.24 4.95
C LYS A 180 -13.99 16.76 5.12
N ALA A 181 -13.17 16.35 6.13
CA ALA A 181 -12.49 15.04 6.36
C ALA A 181 -13.27 13.74 6.05
N LEU A 182 -14.60 13.79 6.04
CA LEU A 182 -15.44 12.62 5.76
C LEU A 182 -16.32 12.73 4.50
N GLU A 183 -16.20 13.79 3.70
CA GLU A 183 -16.98 14.01 2.47
C GLU A 183 -16.64 13.00 1.35
N ALA A 184 -17.48 12.89 0.31
CA ALA A 184 -17.38 11.84 -0.71
C ALA A 184 -16.46 12.17 -1.90
N GLN A 185 -16.34 13.45 -2.28
CA GLN A 185 -15.50 13.92 -3.39
C GLN A 185 -14.40 14.80 -2.84
N TRP A 186 -13.24 14.17 -2.66
CA TRP A 186 -12.13 14.81 -1.99
C TRP A 186 -11.35 15.72 -2.90
N LEU A 187 -10.92 15.20 -4.05
CA LEU A 187 -9.85 15.81 -4.82
C LEU A 187 -9.91 15.46 -6.29
N GLU A 188 -9.52 16.45 -7.10
CA GLU A 188 -9.02 16.18 -8.44
C GLU A 188 -7.70 15.40 -8.34
N VAL A 189 -7.41 14.56 -9.35
CA VAL A 189 -6.22 13.71 -9.36
C VAL A 189 -4.95 14.51 -9.05
N THR A 190 -4.78 15.70 -9.64
CA THR A 190 -3.61 16.55 -9.39
C THR A 190 -3.46 16.90 -7.91
N GLU A 191 -4.55 17.23 -7.23
CA GLU A 191 -4.53 17.59 -5.82
C GLU A 191 -4.31 16.37 -4.91
N GLU A 192 -4.90 15.23 -5.26
CA GLU A 192 -4.66 13.94 -4.60
C GLU A 192 -3.20 13.49 -4.75
N GLN A 193 -2.63 13.61 -5.95
CA GLN A 193 -1.23 13.29 -6.18
C GLN A 193 -0.32 14.25 -5.39
N ARG A 194 -0.58 15.57 -5.37
CA ARG A 194 0.17 16.51 -4.53
C ARG A 194 0.15 16.09 -3.06
N LEU A 195 -1.01 15.70 -2.53
CA LEU A 195 -1.11 15.19 -1.16
C LEU A 195 -0.33 13.92 -0.92
N HIS A 196 -0.37 12.95 -1.82
CA HIS A 196 0.45 11.74 -1.70
C HIS A 196 1.94 12.06 -1.71
N TRP A 197 2.38 13.01 -2.54
CA TRP A 197 3.75 13.50 -2.55
C TRP A 197 4.09 14.16 -1.23
N TRP A 198 3.33 15.16 -0.83
CA TRP A 198 3.55 15.93 0.38
C TRP A 198 3.46 15.11 1.66
N SER A 199 2.67 14.04 1.71
CA SER A 199 2.56 13.16 2.89
C SER A 199 3.62 12.07 2.95
N ASN A 200 4.30 11.77 1.84
CA ASN A 200 5.31 10.71 1.80
C ASN A 200 6.64 11.19 2.39
N GLU A 201 7.35 10.29 3.08
CA GLU A 201 8.62 10.60 3.75
C GLU A 201 9.84 10.01 3.03
N CYS A 202 9.71 9.57 1.77
CA CYS A 202 10.88 9.23 0.98
C CYS A 202 11.68 10.50 0.65
N PRO A 203 13.02 10.52 0.79
CA PRO A 203 13.84 11.68 0.43
C PRO A 203 13.91 11.94 -1.07
N ILE A 204 13.58 10.92 -1.86
CA ILE A 204 13.77 10.88 -3.31
C ILE A 204 12.48 10.46 -4.00
N PHE A 205 12.40 10.81 -5.28
CA PHE A 205 11.47 10.22 -6.22
C PHE A 205 12.26 9.64 -7.40
N VAL A 206 11.61 8.81 -8.20
CA VAL A 206 12.19 8.36 -9.47
C VAL A 206 11.40 8.99 -10.63
N ALA A 207 12.10 9.44 -11.65
CA ALA A 207 11.54 9.81 -12.93
C ALA A 207 11.89 8.72 -13.93
N GLU A 208 10.90 8.24 -14.67
CA GLU A 208 11.05 7.18 -15.66
C GLU A 208 10.54 7.65 -17.02
N ARG A 209 11.19 7.22 -18.10
CA ARG A 209 10.62 7.37 -19.43
C ARG A 209 9.34 6.54 -19.51
N CYS A 210 8.24 7.17 -19.96
CA CYS A 210 6.97 6.46 -20.13
C CYS A 210 7.14 5.31 -21.14
N CYS A 211 6.56 4.16 -20.80
CA CYS A 211 6.57 2.96 -21.61
C CYS A 211 5.12 2.57 -21.88
N HIS A 212 4.83 2.13 -23.11
CA HIS A 212 3.50 1.73 -23.54
C HIS A 212 3.44 0.25 -23.88
N SER A 213 2.26 -0.33 -23.71
CA SER A 213 1.95 -1.66 -24.20
C SER A 213 1.36 -1.57 -25.61
N ILE A 214 1.21 -2.71 -26.27
CA ILE A 214 0.21 -2.82 -27.34
C ILE A 214 -1.16 -2.36 -26.84
N PRO A 215 -1.97 -1.70 -27.69
CA PRO A 215 -3.34 -1.39 -27.33
C PRO A 215 -4.15 -2.66 -27.06
N VAL A 216 -4.78 -2.72 -25.89
CA VAL A 216 -5.57 -3.89 -25.42
C VAL A 216 -7.04 -3.53 -25.43
N ALA A 217 -7.86 -4.37 -26.06
CA ALA A 217 -9.31 -4.23 -26.01
C ALA A 217 -9.90 -4.96 -24.79
N MET A 218 -10.97 -4.41 -24.23
CA MET A 218 -11.79 -5.12 -23.26
C MET A 218 -12.76 -6.04 -23.99
N GLU A 219 -13.08 -7.20 -23.40
CA GLU A 219 -14.07 -8.11 -23.99
C GLU A 219 -15.41 -7.37 -24.22
N GLY A 220 -15.95 -7.47 -25.44
CA GLY A 220 -17.18 -6.79 -25.82
C GLY A 220 -17.06 -5.27 -26.03
N SER A 221 -15.84 -4.72 -26.14
CA SER A 221 -15.62 -3.30 -26.43
C SER A 221 -14.59 -3.08 -27.53
N ASP A 222 -14.87 -2.16 -28.46
CA ASP A 222 -13.90 -1.72 -29.48
C ASP A 222 -12.86 -0.74 -28.92
N LYS A 223 -13.06 -0.25 -27.68
CA LYS A 223 -12.13 0.68 -27.04
C LYS A 223 -10.80 0.00 -26.73
N LYS A 224 -9.71 0.67 -27.09
CA LYS A 224 -8.35 0.19 -26.87
C LYS A 224 -7.68 0.95 -25.75
N PHE A 225 -6.90 0.26 -24.94
CA PHE A 225 -6.28 0.83 -23.74
C PHE A 225 -4.79 0.52 -23.68
N ASP A 226 -4.00 1.45 -23.12
CA ASP A 226 -2.59 1.21 -22.81
C ASP A 226 -2.47 0.42 -21.49
N GLY A 227 -2.80 -0.87 -21.58
CA GLY A 227 -2.87 -1.77 -20.44
C GLY A 227 -1.53 -1.97 -19.73
N THR A 228 -1.59 -2.24 -18.43
CA THR A 228 -0.46 -2.76 -17.65
C THR A 228 -0.68 -4.25 -17.43
N MET A 229 0.17 -5.11 -18.00
CA MET A 229 0.10 -6.54 -17.77
C MET A 229 0.58 -6.84 -16.35
N ARG A 230 -0.19 -7.61 -15.60
CA ARG A 230 0.21 -8.14 -14.31
C ARG A 230 0.47 -9.62 -14.45
N VAL A 231 1.68 -10.05 -14.10
CA VAL A 231 2.05 -11.47 -14.02
C VAL A 231 2.40 -11.84 -12.58
N ALA A 232 2.18 -13.10 -12.22
CA ALA A 232 2.45 -13.60 -10.88
C ALA A 232 3.37 -14.83 -10.92
N PHE A 233 4.23 -14.94 -9.91
CA PHE A 233 5.25 -15.97 -9.84
C PHE A 233 5.46 -16.46 -8.41
N ALA A 234 5.97 -17.68 -8.29
CA ALA A 234 6.42 -18.27 -7.04
C ALA A 234 7.89 -18.67 -7.16
N LEU A 235 8.70 -18.36 -6.13
CA LEU A 235 10.10 -18.72 -6.06
C LEU A 235 10.29 -19.87 -5.06
N TYR A 236 10.88 -20.97 -5.49
CA TYR A 236 11.21 -22.10 -4.63
C TYR A 236 12.72 -22.22 -4.47
N ARG A 237 13.16 -22.73 -3.32
CA ARG A 237 14.58 -22.98 -3.05
C ARG A 237 15.04 -24.20 -3.85
N LYS A 238 16.18 -24.08 -4.51
CA LYS A 238 16.88 -25.25 -5.06
C LYS A 238 17.36 -26.12 -3.91
N VAL A 239 17.17 -27.44 -4.04
CA VAL A 239 17.87 -28.40 -3.20
C VAL A 239 19.30 -28.47 -3.75
N VAL A 240 20.21 -27.73 -3.12
CA VAL A 240 21.62 -27.70 -3.50
C VAL A 240 22.36 -28.70 -2.63
N ASN A 241 22.98 -29.73 -3.22
CA ASN A 241 23.88 -30.62 -2.48
C ASN A 241 25.05 -29.81 -1.88
N LYS A 242 25.52 -30.15 -0.67
CA LYS A 242 26.57 -29.41 0.07
C LYS A 242 27.83 -29.05 -0.75
N TYR A 243 28.17 -29.84 -1.77
CA TYR A 243 29.29 -29.55 -2.68
C TYR A 243 29.09 -28.32 -3.59
N HIS A 244 27.84 -27.95 -3.88
CA HIS A 244 27.49 -26.87 -4.80
C HIS A 244 27.30 -25.50 -4.10
N GLU A 245 27.27 -25.44 -2.77
CA GLU A 245 27.24 -24.16 -2.01
C GLU A 245 28.50 -23.31 -2.27
N ALA A 246 29.62 -23.95 -2.64
CA ALA A 246 30.89 -23.28 -2.94
C ALA A 246 30.95 -22.59 -4.32
N MET A 247 29.95 -22.74 -5.19
CA MET A 247 29.99 -22.30 -6.60
C MET A 247 29.02 -21.16 -6.99
N HIS A 248 28.53 -20.36 -6.04
CA HIS A 248 27.59 -19.25 -6.34
C HIS A 248 26.36 -19.70 -7.17
N VAL A 249 25.82 -20.89 -6.90
CA VAL A 249 24.60 -21.37 -7.56
C VAL A 249 23.43 -20.49 -7.15
N LYS A 250 22.73 -19.89 -8.13
CA LYS A 250 21.50 -19.12 -7.89
C LYS A 250 20.48 -20.04 -7.16
N PRO A 251 20.05 -19.73 -5.94
CA PRO A 251 19.38 -20.67 -5.04
C PRO A 251 17.88 -20.77 -5.29
N PHE A 252 17.35 -20.07 -6.31
CA PHE A 252 15.92 -20.06 -6.60
C PHE A 252 15.67 -20.52 -8.02
N ASP A 253 14.59 -21.26 -8.17
CA ASP A 253 13.87 -21.42 -9.42
C ASP A 253 12.52 -20.69 -9.32
N ILE A 254 11.83 -20.58 -10.45
CA ILE A 254 10.60 -19.82 -10.59
C ILE A 254 9.50 -20.67 -11.23
N ALA A 255 8.29 -20.55 -10.71
CA ALA A 255 7.06 -21.06 -11.30
C ALA A 255 6.11 -19.89 -11.61
N TRP A 256 5.45 -19.94 -12.76
CA TRP A 256 4.51 -18.90 -13.18
C TRP A 256 3.06 -19.26 -12.84
N LEU A 257 2.36 -18.30 -12.26
CA LEU A 257 0.97 -18.47 -11.79
C LEU A 257 -0.06 -17.92 -12.79
N GLY A 258 0.39 -17.22 -13.83
CA GLY A 258 -0.44 -16.63 -14.87
C GLY A 258 -0.30 -15.11 -14.95
N GLY A 259 -1.11 -14.49 -15.81
CA GLY A 259 -1.16 -13.05 -15.94
C GLY A 259 -2.43 -12.55 -16.61
N TYR A 260 -2.70 -11.26 -16.45
CA TYR A 260 -3.85 -10.57 -17.01
C TYR A 260 -3.52 -9.09 -17.27
N TRP A 261 -4.26 -8.44 -18.15
CA TRP A 261 -4.17 -7.00 -18.34
C TRP A 261 -5.00 -6.26 -17.30
N LYS A 262 -4.41 -5.24 -16.67
CA LYS A 262 -5.14 -4.19 -15.97
C LYS A 262 -5.29 -3.03 -16.93
N LEU A 263 -6.51 -2.52 -17.07
CA LEU A 263 -6.77 -1.44 -18.00
C LEU A 263 -6.90 -0.09 -17.25
N PRO A 264 -6.35 0.99 -17.83
CA PRO A 264 -6.56 2.37 -17.37
C PRO A 264 -8.05 2.77 -17.36
N LYS A 265 -8.35 3.97 -16.84
CA LYS A 265 -9.73 4.46 -16.75
C LYS A 265 -10.28 4.91 -18.09
N VAL A 266 -9.41 5.50 -18.89
CA VAL A 266 -9.76 6.08 -20.17
C VAL A 266 -9.02 5.32 -21.27
N SER A 267 -9.69 5.15 -22.42
CA SER A 267 -9.11 4.49 -23.59
C SER A 267 -8.04 5.37 -24.24
N CYS A 268 -7.21 4.82 -25.12
CA CYS A 268 -6.18 5.57 -25.82
C CYS A 268 -6.74 6.70 -26.69
N GLU A 269 -7.98 6.56 -27.16
CA GLU A 269 -8.65 7.49 -28.08
C GLU A 269 -9.54 8.50 -27.35
N ASP A 270 -9.80 8.27 -26.06
CA ASP A 270 -10.66 9.10 -25.23
C ASP A 270 -9.84 9.99 -24.26
N GLY A 271 -10.45 11.04 -23.72
CA GLY A 271 -9.92 11.87 -22.65
C GLY A 271 -9.23 13.15 -23.12
N GLY A 272 -9.07 14.11 -22.20
CA GLY A 272 -8.42 15.39 -22.48
C GLY A 272 -6.91 15.25 -22.72
N ASP A 273 -6.33 16.28 -23.32
CA ASP A 273 -4.86 16.42 -23.45
C ASP A 273 -4.21 17.03 -22.20
N ASP A 274 -5.00 17.23 -21.14
CA ASP A 274 -4.52 17.68 -19.84
C ASP A 274 -3.86 16.55 -19.03
N LEU A 275 -3.16 16.93 -17.95
CA LEU A 275 -2.51 15.99 -17.03
C LEU A 275 -3.46 14.92 -16.48
N LEU A 276 -4.73 15.27 -16.29
CA LEU A 276 -5.75 14.34 -15.83
C LEU A 276 -6.04 13.27 -16.88
N GLY A 277 -6.36 13.67 -18.12
CA GLY A 277 -6.60 12.73 -19.22
C GLY A 277 -5.39 11.85 -19.47
N LEU A 278 -4.18 12.41 -19.42
CA LEU A 278 -2.94 11.65 -19.55
C LEU A 278 -2.76 10.60 -18.44
N HIS A 279 -2.95 11.00 -17.18
CA HIS A 279 -2.88 10.07 -16.05
C HIS A 279 -3.94 8.96 -16.18
N GLU A 280 -5.17 9.30 -16.52
CA GLU A 280 -6.28 8.34 -16.63
C GLU A 280 -6.13 7.37 -17.80
N ARG A 281 -5.37 7.72 -18.84
CA ARG A 281 -5.01 6.84 -19.98
C ARG A 281 -3.82 5.91 -19.70
N ILE A 282 -2.89 6.29 -18.83
CA ILE A 282 -1.63 5.54 -18.65
C ILE A 282 -1.63 4.72 -17.35
N VAL A 283 -2.21 5.27 -16.28
CA VAL A 283 -2.14 4.66 -14.94
C VAL A 283 -3.32 3.72 -14.73
N SER A 284 -3.05 2.42 -14.73
CA SER A 284 -4.04 1.40 -14.39
C SER A 284 -4.21 1.32 -12.87
N SER A 285 -5.20 2.03 -12.32
CA SER A 285 -5.51 2.02 -10.88
C SER A 285 -6.51 0.92 -10.50
N PHE A 286 -6.37 0.38 -9.29
CA PHE A 286 -7.20 -0.73 -8.78
C PHE A 286 -8.42 -0.26 -7.98
N ASN A 287 -8.55 1.04 -7.74
CA ASN A 287 -9.59 1.63 -6.90
C ASN A 287 -10.85 2.04 -7.69
N SER A 288 -10.91 1.79 -9.00
CA SER A 288 -12.13 2.03 -9.77
C SER A 288 -13.17 0.94 -9.52
N VAL A 289 -14.43 1.34 -9.34
CA VAL A 289 -15.59 0.45 -9.16
C VAL A 289 -15.69 -0.62 -10.27
N GLU A 290 -15.33 -0.26 -11.51
CA GLU A 290 -15.47 -1.11 -12.70
C GLU A 290 -14.36 -2.18 -12.86
N LYS A 291 -13.27 -2.14 -12.06
CA LYS A 291 -12.13 -3.09 -12.09
C LYS A 291 -11.82 -3.68 -13.49
N ARG A 292 -11.51 -2.81 -14.45
CA ARG A 292 -11.31 -3.17 -15.87
C ARG A 292 -10.08 -4.07 -16.07
N THR A 293 -10.31 -5.27 -16.58
CA THR A 293 -9.26 -6.26 -16.87
C THR A 293 -9.54 -7.03 -18.16
N ALA A 294 -8.50 -7.57 -18.79
CA ALA A 294 -8.61 -8.43 -19.97
C ALA A 294 -7.64 -9.61 -19.91
N GLU A 295 -7.93 -10.67 -20.66
CA GLU A 295 -7.06 -11.84 -20.78
C GLU A 295 -5.79 -11.56 -21.58
N VAL A 296 -4.73 -12.32 -21.30
CA VAL A 296 -3.47 -12.26 -22.04
C VAL A 296 -3.32 -13.57 -22.81
N SER A 297 -2.93 -13.50 -24.08
CA SER A 297 -2.68 -14.71 -24.87
C SER A 297 -1.53 -15.54 -24.29
N PRO A 298 -1.58 -16.88 -24.41
CA PRO A 298 -0.50 -17.75 -23.93
C PRO A 298 0.87 -17.41 -24.52
N GLU A 299 0.93 -16.99 -25.78
CA GLU A 299 2.16 -16.63 -26.49
C GLU A 299 2.80 -15.38 -25.88
N HIS A 300 1.98 -14.35 -25.62
CA HIS A 300 2.44 -13.12 -24.98
C HIS A 300 2.89 -13.37 -23.54
N LEU A 301 2.19 -14.23 -22.79
CA LEU A 301 2.62 -14.63 -21.45
C LEU A 301 3.96 -15.37 -21.50
N GLN A 302 4.14 -16.30 -22.44
CA GLN A 302 5.38 -17.06 -22.55
C GLN A 302 6.58 -16.16 -22.85
N GLU A 303 6.45 -15.20 -23.77
CA GLU A 303 7.52 -14.25 -24.08
C GLU A 303 7.91 -13.39 -22.86
N VAL A 304 6.90 -12.93 -22.09
CA VAL A 304 7.13 -12.22 -20.83
C VAL A 304 7.82 -13.11 -19.79
N PHE A 305 7.38 -14.35 -19.67
CA PHE A 305 7.95 -15.32 -18.73
C PHE A 305 9.41 -15.61 -19.07
N ASP A 306 9.74 -15.82 -20.33
CA ASP A 306 11.10 -16.07 -20.81
C ASP A 306 12.02 -14.87 -20.51
N ALA A 307 11.52 -13.65 -20.72
CA ALA A 307 12.28 -12.43 -20.43
C ALA A 307 12.59 -12.26 -18.93
N LEU A 308 11.65 -12.61 -18.04
CA LEU A 308 11.76 -12.38 -16.60
C LEU A 308 12.39 -13.55 -15.83
N THR A 309 12.31 -14.77 -16.35
CA THR A 309 12.83 -16.00 -15.72
C THR A 309 14.30 -15.93 -15.32
N PRO A 310 15.24 -15.38 -16.12
CA PRO A 310 16.64 -15.25 -15.68
C PRO A 310 16.84 -14.15 -14.62
N ALA A 311 15.98 -13.13 -14.61
CA ALA A 311 16.13 -11.92 -13.81
C ALA A 311 15.60 -12.09 -12.38
N LEU A 312 14.37 -12.60 -12.23
CA LEU A 312 13.70 -12.63 -10.91
C LEU A 312 14.45 -13.50 -9.88
N PRO A 313 14.87 -14.75 -10.18
CA PRO A 313 15.68 -15.54 -9.24
C PRO A 313 16.99 -14.85 -8.83
N ALA A 314 17.64 -14.16 -9.77
CA ALA A 314 18.90 -13.45 -9.52
C ALA A 314 18.70 -12.24 -8.59
N VAL A 315 17.72 -11.39 -8.93
CA VAL A 315 17.35 -10.21 -8.13
C VAL A 315 16.90 -10.61 -6.72
N PHE A 316 16.14 -11.70 -6.57
CA PHE A 316 15.69 -12.14 -5.23
C PHE A 316 16.80 -12.82 -4.42
N HIS A 317 17.76 -13.47 -5.10
CA HIS A 317 18.97 -13.99 -4.48
C HIS A 317 19.82 -12.88 -3.88
N SER A 318 20.19 -11.88 -4.69
CA SER A 318 21.05 -10.78 -4.26
C SER A 318 20.30 -9.71 -3.46
N GLY A 319 18.98 -9.60 -3.62
CA GLY A 319 18.10 -8.61 -3.00
C GLY A 319 17.96 -8.66 -1.48
N SER A 320 18.86 -9.36 -0.77
CA SER A 320 19.03 -9.21 0.66
C SER A 320 19.57 -7.81 0.98
N ILE A 321 18.69 -6.94 1.46
CA ILE A 321 19.03 -5.57 1.89
C ILE A 321 19.57 -5.64 3.33
N SER A 322 20.82 -6.10 3.47
CA SER A 322 21.53 -6.10 4.75
C SER A 322 22.08 -4.71 5.08
N VAL A 323 22.33 -4.45 6.37
CA VAL A 323 22.96 -3.19 6.82
C VAL A 323 24.29 -2.97 6.09
N HIS A 324 25.13 -4.00 6.00
CA HIS A 324 26.42 -3.93 5.29
C HIS A 324 26.25 -3.55 3.82
N ARG A 325 25.29 -4.18 3.12
CA ARG A 325 25.03 -3.86 1.70
C ARG A 325 24.54 -2.42 1.54
N ILE A 326 23.61 -1.97 2.36
CA ILE A 326 23.12 -0.57 2.34
C ILE A 326 24.28 0.41 2.54
N MET A 327 25.13 0.14 3.55
CA MET A 327 26.25 1.02 3.89
C MET A 327 27.25 1.16 2.74
N ASN A 328 27.46 0.10 1.97
CA ASN A 328 28.40 0.07 0.85
C ASN A 328 27.81 0.57 -0.47
N PHE A 329 26.55 0.24 -0.75
CA PHE A 329 25.95 0.52 -2.05
C PHE A 329 25.50 1.98 -2.19
N TYR A 330 25.16 2.63 -1.08
CA TYR A 330 24.67 4.01 -1.05
C TYR A 330 25.65 4.95 -0.34
N GLN A 331 26.96 4.76 -0.55
CA GLN A 331 27.99 5.58 0.10
C GLN A 331 27.87 7.06 -0.27
N GLU A 332 27.60 7.33 -1.54
CA GLU A 332 27.47 8.66 -2.13
C GLU A 332 26.06 9.26 -2.00
N ASP A 333 25.10 8.53 -1.43
CA ASP A 333 23.73 8.99 -1.20
C ASP A 333 23.36 8.86 0.29
N PRO A 334 23.84 9.77 1.15
CA PRO A 334 23.65 9.67 2.59
C PRO A 334 22.17 9.72 3.00
N LEU A 335 21.33 10.43 2.26
CA LEU A 335 19.89 10.54 2.54
C LEU A 335 19.18 9.23 2.26
N PHE A 336 19.39 8.65 1.08
CA PHE A 336 18.77 7.37 0.75
C PHE A 336 19.36 6.24 1.59
N ARG A 337 20.66 6.28 1.91
CA ARG A 337 21.29 5.33 2.83
C ARG A 337 20.62 5.35 4.20
N ALA A 338 20.44 6.53 4.80
CA ALA A 338 19.75 6.69 6.07
C ALA A 338 18.29 6.20 6.00
N PHE A 339 17.60 6.52 4.90
CA PHE A 339 16.25 6.05 4.64
C PHE A 339 16.19 4.50 4.56
N ALA A 340 17.07 3.87 3.79
CA ALA A 340 17.13 2.42 3.63
C ALA A 340 17.49 1.69 4.94
N LEU A 341 18.43 2.23 5.73
CA LEU A 341 18.74 1.71 7.08
C LEU A 341 17.51 1.77 7.98
N SER A 342 16.78 2.89 7.94
CA SER A 342 15.56 3.08 8.73
C SER A 342 14.45 2.10 8.33
N ARG A 343 14.35 1.75 7.04
CA ARG A 343 13.45 0.70 6.58
C ARG A 343 13.84 -0.67 7.13
N VAL A 344 15.13 -0.99 7.20
CA VAL A 344 15.60 -2.24 7.80
C VAL A 344 15.35 -2.27 9.31
N ALA A 345 15.63 -1.16 10.02
CA ALA A 345 15.32 -1.02 11.44
C ALA A 345 13.83 -1.21 11.72
N ALA A 346 12.96 -0.65 10.86
CA ALA A 346 11.52 -0.77 10.95
C ALA A 346 11.02 -2.22 10.90
N THR A 347 11.67 -3.12 10.16
CA THR A 347 11.21 -4.53 10.06
C THR A 347 11.63 -5.41 11.24
N MET A 348 12.57 -4.96 12.07
CA MET A 348 13.10 -5.73 13.20
C MET A 348 12.68 -5.18 14.57
N ARG A 349 12.04 -4.02 14.65
CA ARG A 349 11.68 -3.36 15.91
C ARG A 349 10.78 -4.17 16.85
N ALA A 350 9.95 -5.08 16.31
CA ALA A 350 9.13 -5.97 17.12
C ALA A 350 9.91 -7.15 17.73
N GLY A 351 11.02 -7.58 17.13
CA GLY A 351 11.79 -8.77 17.56
C GLY A 351 13.20 -8.49 18.08
N GLU A 352 13.86 -7.45 17.58
CA GLU A 352 15.23 -7.04 17.92
C GLU A 352 15.27 -5.53 18.21
N MET A 353 14.41 -5.06 19.12
CA MET A 353 14.20 -3.63 19.40
C MET A 353 15.49 -2.82 19.70
N PRO A 354 16.45 -3.30 20.52
CA PRO A 354 17.70 -2.56 20.76
C PRO A 354 18.52 -2.32 19.49
N LYS A 355 18.54 -3.31 18.59
CA LYS A 355 19.24 -3.20 17.30
C LYS A 355 18.51 -2.25 16.36
N ALA A 356 17.18 -2.28 16.36
CA ALA A 356 16.37 -1.32 15.59
C ALA A 356 16.68 0.12 16.02
N LEU A 357 16.69 0.40 17.33
CA LEU A 357 17.02 1.71 17.88
C LEU A 357 18.45 2.15 17.49
N GLY A 358 19.44 1.26 17.61
CA GLY A 358 20.81 1.54 17.19
C GLY A 358 20.93 1.88 15.69
N LEU A 359 20.13 1.24 14.84
CA LEU A 359 20.09 1.56 13.41
C LEU A 359 19.38 2.88 13.11
N PHE A 360 18.32 3.23 13.85
CA PHE A 360 17.69 4.56 13.74
C PHE A 360 18.67 5.67 14.15
N ASP A 361 19.43 5.48 15.24
CA ASP A 361 20.44 6.43 15.68
C ASP A 361 21.62 6.54 14.70
N LEU A 362 22.04 5.43 14.09
CA LEU A 362 23.00 5.44 13.01
C LEU A 362 22.48 6.24 11.81
N ALA A 363 21.26 5.93 11.34
CA ALA A 363 20.64 6.62 10.22
C ALA A 363 20.50 8.13 10.48
N ARG A 364 20.08 8.53 11.67
CA ARG A 364 19.97 9.94 12.08
C ARG A 364 21.30 10.68 12.00
N ARG A 365 22.40 10.04 12.40
CA ARG A 365 23.75 10.63 12.35
C ARG A 365 24.29 10.86 10.94
N LEU A 366 23.73 10.20 9.93
CA LEU A 366 24.09 10.43 8.53
C LEU A 366 23.48 11.70 7.94
N ILE A 367 22.53 12.33 8.63
CA ILE A 367 21.77 13.46 8.12
C ILE A 367 22.07 14.71 8.95
N LYS A 368 22.38 15.81 8.26
CA LYS A 368 22.43 17.12 8.89
C LYS A 368 21.01 17.58 9.22
N VAL A 369 20.71 17.72 10.50
CA VAL A 369 19.39 18.18 10.95
C VAL A 369 19.20 19.65 10.56
N PRO A 370 18.15 19.99 9.80
CA PRO A 370 17.87 21.38 9.47
C PRO A 370 17.44 22.16 10.71
N THR A 371 17.84 23.45 10.79
CA THR A 371 17.43 24.33 11.90
C THR A 371 15.93 24.60 11.87
N THR A 372 15.37 24.79 10.67
CA THR A 372 13.94 25.02 10.42
C THR A 372 13.51 24.23 9.20
N PRO A 373 12.48 23.38 9.28
CA PRO A 373 11.94 22.68 8.13
C PRO A 373 11.36 23.64 7.08
N ASP A 374 11.78 23.48 5.83
CA ASP A 374 11.31 24.25 4.68
C ASP A 374 11.34 23.39 3.40
N ALA A 375 10.88 23.95 2.28
CA ALA A 375 10.85 23.24 1.00
C ALA A 375 12.25 22.86 0.47
N ASN A 376 13.30 23.61 0.81
CA ASN A 376 14.66 23.33 0.36
C ASN A 376 15.26 22.13 1.10
N ASN A 377 14.90 21.92 2.36
CA ASN A 377 15.36 20.78 3.15
C ASN A 377 14.31 19.65 3.27
N LEU A 378 13.33 19.63 2.36
CA LEU A 378 12.30 18.59 2.31
C LEU A 378 12.86 17.16 2.30
N PRO A 379 13.94 16.81 1.56
CA PRO A 379 14.53 15.47 1.60
C PRO A 379 15.04 15.08 3.00
N GLU A 380 15.81 15.97 3.64
CA GLU A 380 16.38 15.78 4.97
C GLU A 380 15.26 15.62 6.01
N SER A 381 14.32 16.56 6.01
CA SER A 381 13.15 16.60 6.90
C SER A 381 12.27 15.35 6.74
N SER A 382 12.06 14.89 5.50
CA SER A 382 11.31 13.66 5.21
C SER A 382 11.95 12.43 5.87
N VAL A 383 13.26 12.24 5.73
CA VAL A 383 13.94 11.05 6.29
C VAL A 383 14.02 11.13 7.81
N LEU A 384 14.31 12.31 8.36
CA LEU A 384 14.32 12.51 9.81
C LEU A 384 12.93 12.25 10.40
N SER A 385 11.86 12.72 9.74
CA SER A 385 10.48 12.38 10.12
C SER A 385 10.27 10.87 10.08
N TYR A 386 10.72 10.19 9.01
CA TYR A 386 10.59 8.74 8.90
C TYR A 386 11.29 8.02 10.04
N ILE A 387 12.50 8.45 10.40
CA ILE A 387 13.28 7.90 11.52
C ILE A 387 12.50 8.07 12.83
N GLU A 388 12.12 9.30 13.17
CA GLU A 388 11.46 9.57 14.46
C GLU A 388 10.09 8.89 14.55
N ARG A 389 9.35 8.84 13.43
CA ARG A 389 8.07 8.14 13.37
C ARG A 389 8.21 6.65 13.64
N ASN A 390 9.20 6.01 13.01
CA ASN A 390 9.41 4.57 13.18
C ASN A 390 10.11 4.24 14.50
N ALA A 391 10.96 5.12 15.04
CA ALA A 391 11.55 4.97 16.37
C ALA A 391 10.49 5.12 17.47
N GLY A 392 9.47 5.97 17.27
CA GLY A 392 8.34 6.11 18.20
C GLY A 392 7.46 4.85 18.34
N VAL A 393 7.53 3.92 17.37
CA VAL A 393 6.90 2.58 17.48
C VAL A 393 7.46 1.80 18.66
N CYS A 394 8.77 1.89 18.91
CA CYS A 394 9.45 1.13 19.94
C CYS A 394 8.89 1.39 21.35
N PRO A 395 8.82 2.63 21.87
CA PRO A 395 8.19 2.88 23.17
C PRO A 395 6.69 2.57 23.18
N CYS A 396 5.99 2.70 22.05
CA CYS A 396 4.58 2.29 21.94
C CYS A 396 4.40 0.78 22.18
N LEU A 397 5.29 -0.06 21.64
CA LEU A 397 5.30 -1.51 21.90
C LEU A 397 5.51 -1.86 23.38
N GLU A 398 6.16 -0.98 24.14
CA GLU A 398 6.37 -1.11 25.57
C GLU A 398 5.24 -0.45 26.42
N GLY A 399 4.16 0.03 25.79
CA GLY A 399 3.07 0.75 26.47
C GLY A 399 3.43 2.17 26.94
N LYS A 400 4.58 2.72 26.52
CA LYS A 400 5.06 4.06 26.92
C LYS A 400 4.55 5.12 25.95
N TRP A 401 3.23 5.35 25.97
CA TRP A 401 2.52 6.23 25.03
C TRP A 401 3.02 7.69 25.04
N ASP A 402 3.40 8.24 26.20
CA ASP A 402 3.98 9.59 26.28
C ASP A 402 5.28 9.74 25.48
N LYS A 403 6.16 8.74 25.58
CA LYS A 403 7.44 8.73 24.86
C LYS A 403 7.22 8.55 23.36
N ALA A 404 6.25 7.71 22.97
CA ALA A 404 5.84 7.55 21.59
C ALA A 404 5.29 8.87 21.02
N ALA A 405 4.39 9.53 21.75
CA ALA A 405 3.83 10.83 21.38
C ALA A 405 4.92 11.90 21.19
N GLN A 406 5.93 11.96 22.06
CA GLN A 406 7.05 12.89 21.89
C GLN A 406 7.81 12.67 20.58
N LYS A 407 8.10 11.41 20.24
CA LYS A 407 8.77 11.04 18.98
C LYS A 407 7.93 11.37 17.75
N TRP A 408 6.64 11.09 17.81
CA TRP A 408 5.72 11.38 16.70
C TRP A 408 5.44 12.87 16.52
N ARG A 409 5.37 13.65 17.60
CA ARG A 409 5.33 15.12 17.53
C ARG A 409 6.62 15.69 16.93
N LEU A 410 7.78 15.11 17.22
CA LEU A 410 9.02 15.50 16.55
C LEU A 410 8.98 15.18 15.04
N ALA A 411 8.45 14.02 14.66
CA ALA A 411 8.23 13.69 13.25
C ALA A 411 7.33 14.73 12.55
N LEU A 412 6.24 15.15 13.19
CA LEU A 412 5.36 16.21 12.67
C LEU A 412 6.04 17.58 12.62
N ARG A 413 6.92 17.91 13.56
CA ARG A 413 7.71 19.16 13.47
C ARG A 413 8.60 19.16 12.24
N LEU A 414 9.24 18.03 11.94
CA LEU A 414 10.10 17.86 10.77
C LEU A 414 9.28 17.84 9.47
N HIS A 415 8.14 17.15 9.47
CA HIS A 415 7.31 16.96 8.28
C HIS A 415 5.81 17.11 8.63
N PRO A 416 5.28 18.35 8.65
CA PRO A 416 3.91 18.62 9.12
C PRO A 416 2.80 17.96 8.29
N LEU A 417 3.09 17.63 7.03
CA LEU A 417 2.17 16.97 6.08
C LEU A 417 2.11 15.45 6.25
N ASN A 418 2.78 14.89 7.26
CA ASN A 418 2.88 13.45 7.44
C ASN A 418 1.58 12.86 8.02
N SER A 419 0.73 12.35 7.14
CA SER A 419 -0.52 11.67 7.51
C SER A 419 -0.29 10.53 8.51
N THR A 420 0.76 9.72 8.33
CA THR A 420 1.06 8.60 9.24
C THR A 420 1.49 9.08 10.63
N ALA A 421 2.23 10.18 10.74
CA ALA A 421 2.58 10.73 12.05
C ALA A 421 1.38 11.35 12.78
N HIS A 422 0.47 12.03 12.07
CA HIS A 422 -0.79 12.50 12.65
C HIS A 422 -1.61 11.32 13.20
N TYR A 423 -1.74 10.23 12.44
CA TYR A 423 -2.39 9.01 12.90
C TYR A 423 -1.77 8.47 14.18
N CYS A 424 -0.44 8.34 14.22
CA CYS A 424 0.26 7.80 15.37
C CYS A 424 0.10 8.70 16.61
N VAL A 425 0.22 10.03 16.46
CA VAL A 425 -0.07 10.97 17.56
C VAL A 425 -1.50 10.77 18.06
N GLY A 426 -2.48 10.66 17.14
CA GLY A 426 -3.87 10.39 17.49
C GLY A 426 -4.07 9.09 18.26
N CYS A 427 -3.37 8.01 17.88
CA CYS A 427 -3.39 6.75 18.63
C CYS A 427 -2.82 6.90 20.04
N ALA A 428 -1.70 7.60 20.22
CA ALA A 428 -1.17 7.84 21.56
C ALA A 428 -2.16 8.63 22.43
N HIS A 429 -2.80 9.67 21.88
CA HIS A 429 -3.82 10.43 22.60
C HIS A 429 -5.05 9.59 22.95
N GLN A 430 -5.50 8.71 22.05
CA GLN A 430 -6.60 7.78 22.34
C GLN A 430 -6.28 6.87 23.53
N GLU A 431 -5.05 6.34 23.59
CA GLU A 431 -4.60 5.47 24.69
C GLU A 431 -4.37 6.22 26.01
N LEU A 432 -4.19 7.54 25.93
CA LEU A 432 -4.12 8.45 27.09
C LEU A 432 -5.50 9.02 27.48
N ASP A 433 -6.59 8.54 26.87
CA ASP A 433 -7.97 9.02 27.05
C ASP A 433 -8.19 10.51 26.67
N GLU A 434 -7.29 11.07 25.87
CA GLU A 434 -7.35 12.44 25.35
C GLU A 434 -8.11 12.47 24.00
N LEU A 435 -9.37 12.02 24.02
CA LEU A 435 -10.14 11.67 22.83
C LEU A 435 -10.38 12.83 21.85
N ASP A 436 -10.51 14.07 22.34
CA ASP A 436 -10.67 15.25 21.46
C ASP A 436 -9.44 15.54 20.60
N PHE A 437 -8.25 15.46 21.21
CA PHE A 437 -6.99 15.59 20.49
C PHE A 437 -6.76 14.42 19.53
N ALA A 438 -7.17 13.21 19.94
CA ALA A 438 -7.12 12.04 19.07
C ALA A 438 -7.95 12.25 17.80
N ILE A 439 -9.21 12.70 17.95
CA ILE A 439 -10.12 13.00 16.83
C ILE A 439 -9.49 14.04 15.88
N GLU A 440 -8.97 15.16 16.39
CA GLU A 440 -8.34 16.19 15.56
C GLU A 440 -7.18 15.62 14.73
N CYS A 441 -6.33 14.80 15.36
CA CYS A 441 -5.21 14.15 14.70
C CYS A 441 -5.66 13.16 13.63
N GLN A 442 -6.72 12.38 13.88
CA GLN A 442 -7.25 11.45 12.88
C GLN A 442 -7.84 12.20 11.68
N LEU A 443 -8.57 13.29 11.91
CA LEU A 443 -9.11 14.12 10.82
C LEU A 443 -8.00 14.76 9.98
N LYS A 444 -6.91 15.23 10.60
CA LYS A 444 -5.71 15.71 9.88
C LYS A 444 -5.06 14.61 9.05
N SER A 445 -4.95 13.41 9.61
CA SER A 445 -4.39 12.25 8.92
C SER A 445 -5.21 11.90 7.67
N ILE A 446 -6.54 11.85 7.79
CA ILE A 446 -7.47 11.62 6.68
C ILE A 446 -7.38 12.73 5.63
N ALA A 447 -7.37 13.99 6.06
CA ALA A 447 -7.27 15.16 5.18
C ALA A 447 -5.99 15.18 4.33
N LEU A 448 -4.92 14.52 4.80
CA LEU A 448 -3.61 14.44 4.15
C LEU A 448 -3.43 13.20 3.28
N ASP A 449 -4.08 12.10 3.63
CA ASP A 449 -4.04 10.85 2.87
C ASP A 449 -5.40 10.14 2.98
N PRO A 450 -6.36 10.44 2.08
CA PRO A 450 -7.68 9.83 2.10
C PRO A 450 -7.64 8.30 1.88
N ASP A 451 -6.59 7.77 1.24
CA ASP A 451 -6.42 6.32 1.08
C ASP A 451 -5.85 5.63 2.32
N PHE A 452 -5.50 6.39 3.36
CA PHE A 452 -5.04 5.82 4.60
C PHE A 452 -6.23 5.33 5.44
N LYS A 453 -6.53 4.04 5.32
CA LYS A 453 -7.63 3.34 6.02
C LYS A 453 -7.64 3.53 7.54
N SER A 454 -6.49 3.35 8.19
CA SER A 454 -6.42 3.23 9.67
C SER A 454 -6.98 4.43 10.44
N PRO A 455 -6.70 5.69 10.04
CA PRO A 455 -7.31 6.88 10.61
C PRO A 455 -8.83 6.87 10.70
N TYR A 456 -9.53 6.39 9.67
CA TYR A 456 -11.00 6.35 9.71
C TYR A 456 -11.52 5.39 10.79
N CYS A 457 -10.91 4.22 10.92
CA CYS A 457 -11.27 3.26 11.96
C CYS A 457 -10.94 3.80 13.36
N ALA A 458 -9.77 4.43 13.52
CA ALA A 458 -9.38 5.05 14.79
C ALA A 458 -10.28 6.23 15.17
N LEU A 459 -10.71 7.04 14.19
CA LEU A 459 -11.70 8.09 14.39
C LEU A 459 -13.05 7.52 14.88
N GLY A 460 -13.51 6.44 14.24
CA GLY A 460 -14.70 5.71 14.68
C GLY A 460 -14.58 5.21 16.12
N ASN A 461 -13.46 4.58 16.47
CA ASN A 461 -13.14 4.14 17.83
C ASN A 461 -13.19 5.29 18.84
N CYS A 462 -12.54 6.43 18.53
CA CYS A 462 -12.57 7.61 19.40
C CYS A 462 -14.00 8.10 19.63
N HIS A 463 -14.82 8.17 18.58
CA HIS A 463 -16.22 8.58 18.71
C HIS A 463 -17.07 7.57 19.51
N MET A 464 -16.86 6.26 19.36
CA MET A 464 -17.54 5.24 20.18
C MET A 464 -17.19 5.37 21.66
N LEU A 465 -15.90 5.56 21.98
CA LEU A 465 -15.44 5.77 23.36
C LEU A 465 -16.02 7.05 23.97
N LYS A 466 -16.18 8.12 23.19
CA LYS A 466 -16.89 9.35 23.59
C LYS A 466 -18.42 9.19 23.67
N GLY A 467 -18.98 8.05 23.25
CA GLY A 467 -20.43 7.84 23.14
C GLY A 467 -21.12 8.65 22.03
N SER A 468 -20.35 9.17 21.07
CA SER A 468 -20.81 9.93 19.91
C SER A 468 -21.08 8.99 18.72
N PHE A 469 -22.08 8.12 18.85
CA PHE A 469 -22.27 7.00 17.93
C PHE A 469 -22.63 7.40 16.49
N ASP A 470 -23.34 8.51 16.28
CA ASP A 470 -23.64 9.00 14.92
C ASP A 470 -22.35 9.36 14.17
N ALA A 471 -21.43 10.09 14.81
CA ALA A 471 -20.13 10.42 14.24
C ALA A 471 -19.25 9.17 14.01
N ALA A 472 -19.37 8.15 14.87
CA ALA A 472 -18.68 6.87 14.66
C ALA A 472 -19.21 6.14 13.41
N VAL A 473 -20.53 6.13 13.20
CA VAL A 473 -21.14 5.60 11.96
C VAL A 473 -20.65 6.37 10.74
N GLU A 474 -20.62 7.71 10.79
CA GLU A 474 -20.12 8.55 9.70
C GLU A 474 -18.65 8.24 9.33
N ALA A 475 -17.77 8.11 10.33
CA ALA A 475 -16.38 7.72 10.11
C ALA A 475 -16.27 6.33 9.48
N GLY A 476 -17.07 5.36 9.94
CA GLY A 476 -17.14 4.02 9.36
C GLY A 476 -17.63 4.04 7.91
N VAL A 477 -18.69 4.81 7.60
CA VAL A 477 -19.20 4.98 6.23
C VAL A 477 -18.13 5.56 5.33
N ALA A 478 -17.45 6.63 5.78
CA ALA A 478 -16.39 7.27 5.03
C ALA A 478 -15.25 6.29 4.73
N CYS A 479 -14.86 5.44 5.70
CA CYS A 479 -13.89 4.37 5.46
C CYS A 479 -14.35 3.42 4.36
N LEU A 480 -15.62 2.97 4.41
CA LEU A 480 -16.14 1.97 3.47
C LEU A 480 -16.28 2.50 2.04
N ARG A 481 -16.40 3.81 1.83
CA ARG A 481 -16.39 4.40 0.48
C ARG A 481 -15.08 4.13 -0.25
N ARG A 482 -13.93 4.18 0.44
CA ARG A 482 -12.60 3.92 -0.16
C ARG A 482 -12.09 2.50 0.08
N HIS A 483 -12.55 1.87 1.15
CA HIS A 483 -12.18 0.52 1.55
C HIS A 483 -13.42 -0.32 1.86
N PRO A 484 -14.19 -0.73 0.83
CA PRO A 484 -15.46 -1.45 1.02
C PRO A 484 -15.35 -2.74 1.84
N ASP A 485 -14.16 -3.36 1.77
CA ASP A 485 -13.86 -4.63 2.44
C ASP A 485 -13.24 -4.45 3.84
N ALA A 486 -13.25 -3.25 4.44
CA ALA A 486 -12.60 -3.01 5.74
C ALA A 486 -13.44 -3.58 6.92
N PRO A 487 -13.03 -4.70 7.56
CA PRO A 487 -13.84 -5.35 8.59
C PRO A 487 -14.05 -4.48 9.83
N VAL A 488 -13.01 -3.73 10.25
CA VAL A 488 -13.09 -2.83 11.41
C VAL A 488 -14.11 -1.71 11.18
N ALA A 489 -14.26 -1.21 9.95
CA ALA A 489 -15.25 -0.17 9.67
C ALA A 489 -16.69 -0.72 9.74
N HIS A 490 -16.92 -1.96 9.29
CA HIS A 490 -18.20 -2.65 9.48
C HIS A 490 -18.49 -2.90 10.97
N PHE A 491 -17.48 -3.33 11.73
CA PHE A 491 -17.60 -3.48 13.18
C PHE A 491 -17.98 -2.18 13.89
N VAL A 492 -17.26 -1.09 13.61
CA VAL A 492 -17.55 0.25 14.16
C VAL A 492 -18.99 0.68 13.87
N ILE A 493 -19.46 0.51 12.62
CA ILE A 493 -20.84 0.84 12.25
C ILE A 493 -21.82 0.01 13.06
N ALA A 494 -21.63 -1.29 13.14
CA ALA A 494 -22.56 -2.20 13.79
C ALA A 494 -22.64 -1.97 15.31
N GLN A 495 -21.51 -1.88 16.01
CA GLN A 495 -21.46 -1.59 17.44
C GLN A 495 -22.01 -0.19 17.75
N SER A 496 -21.72 0.81 16.91
CA SER A 496 -22.29 2.15 17.08
C SER A 496 -23.81 2.16 16.96
N ILE A 497 -24.36 1.46 15.96
CA ILE A 497 -25.82 1.31 15.82
C ILE A 497 -26.40 0.60 17.04
N TYR A 498 -25.80 -0.51 17.49
CA TYR A 498 -26.22 -1.23 18.68
C TYR A 498 -26.35 -0.32 19.91
N HIS A 499 -25.35 0.51 20.20
CA HIS A 499 -25.45 1.41 21.35
C HIS A 499 -26.42 2.58 21.14
N ARG A 500 -26.69 3.00 19.89
CA ARG A 500 -27.80 3.94 19.61
C ARG A 500 -29.15 3.35 19.98
N PHE A 501 -29.36 2.06 19.70
CA PHE A 501 -30.55 1.32 20.12
C PHE A 501 -30.65 1.26 21.64
N CYS A 502 -29.58 0.83 22.31
CA CYS A 502 -29.55 0.74 23.78
C CYS A 502 -29.83 2.09 24.47
N ARG A 503 -29.34 3.20 23.89
CA ARG A 503 -29.56 4.57 24.41
C ARG A 503 -30.84 5.24 23.90
N ARG A 504 -31.68 4.54 23.14
CA ARG A 504 -32.94 5.07 22.54
C ARG A 504 -32.73 6.34 21.69
N GLN A 505 -31.60 6.42 20.99
CA GLN A 505 -31.27 7.54 20.09
C GLN A 505 -31.86 7.34 18.67
N VAL A 506 -32.75 6.38 18.47
CA VAL A 506 -33.42 6.07 17.20
C VAL A 506 -34.90 6.50 17.31
N GLN A 507 -35.32 7.46 16.47
CA GLN A 507 -36.59 8.18 16.66
C GLN A 507 -37.78 7.63 15.85
N LYS A 508 -37.54 6.94 14.71
CA LYS A 508 -38.61 6.43 13.82
C LYS A 508 -38.54 4.91 13.65
N HIS A 509 -39.69 4.26 13.54
CA HIS A 509 -39.78 2.80 13.42
C HIS A 509 -39.21 2.27 12.09
N GLU A 510 -39.48 2.94 10.96
CA GLU A 510 -38.94 2.52 9.65
C GLU A 510 -37.41 2.66 9.59
N ASP A 511 -36.86 3.80 10.07
CA ASP A 511 -35.42 4.01 10.22
C ASP A 511 -34.78 2.94 11.14
N SER A 512 -35.53 2.46 12.14
CA SER A 512 -35.10 1.43 13.09
C SER A 512 -34.88 0.08 12.40
N THR A 513 -35.78 -0.34 11.51
CA THR A 513 -35.64 -1.62 10.79
C THR A 513 -34.46 -1.58 9.81
N GLU A 514 -34.28 -0.50 9.07
CA GLU A 514 -33.16 -0.36 8.14
C GLU A 514 -31.80 -0.34 8.87
N LEU A 515 -31.71 0.40 9.98
CA LEU A 515 -30.49 0.45 10.79
C LEU A 515 -30.16 -0.91 11.41
N ALA A 516 -31.16 -1.66 11.86
CA ALA A 516 -30.97 -3.00 12.41
C ALA A 516 -30.45 -3.98 11.35
N ASP A 517 -31.05 -4.02 10.15
CA ASP A 517 -30.58 -4.85 9.03
C ASP A 517 -29.14 -4.48 8.62
N ARG A 518 -28.84 -3.17 8.57
CA ARG A 518 -27.50 -2.68 8.28
C ARG A 518 -26.49 -3.13 9.34
N ALA A 519 -26.81 -3.03 10.62
CA ALA A 519 -25.94 -3.45 11.71
C ALA A 519 -25.69 -4.96 11.68
N GLN A 520 -26.73 -5.76 11.47
CA GLN A 520 -26.63 -7.21 11.33
C GLN A 520 -25.66 -7.58 10.20
N LYS A 521 -25.88 -7.06 8.98
CA LYS A 521 -25.02 -7.33 7.81
C LYS A 521 -23.57 -6.92 8.05
N ALA A 522 -23.37 -5.79 8.71
CA ALA A 522 -22.05 -5.29 9.04
C ALA A 522 -21.33 -6.19 10.06
N PHE A 523 -22.01 -6.64 11.12
CA PHE A 523 -21.45 -7.62 12.06
C PHE A 523 -21.14 -8.96 11.41
N GLU A 524 -22.05 -9.52 10.61
CA GLU A 524 -21.80 -10.79 9.88
C GLU A 524 -20.57 -10.70 8.97
N LEU A 525 -20.40 -9.57 8.28
CA LEU A 525 -19.23 -9.32 7.45
C LEU A 525 -17.96 -9.15 8.29
N ALA A 526 -18.02 -8.41 9.39
CA ALA A 526 -16.89 -8.24 10.31
C ALA A 526 -16.44 -9.58 10.90
N LYS A 527 -17.37 -10.39 11.43
CA LYS A 527 -17.16 -11.75 11.95
C LYS A 527 -16.52 -12.66 10.91
N ARG A 528 -17.06 -12.69 9.69
CA ARG A 528 -16.55 -13.53 8.61
C ARG A 528 -15.13 -13.15 8.18
N ARG A 529 -14.78 -11.86 8.24
CA ARG A 529 -13.53 -11.32 7.71
C ARG A 529 -12.41 -11.21 8.75
N SER A 530 -12.76 -11.10 10.03
CA SER A 530 -11.83 -11.04 11.16
C SER A 530 -12.33 -11.87 12.34
N PRO A 531 -12.50 -13.19 12.18
CA PRO A 531 -12.95 -14.07 13.26
C PRO A 531 -11.98 -14.07 14.45
N GLU A 532 -10.71 -13.73 14.24
CA GLU A 532 -9.67 -13.65 15.28
C GLU A 532 -9.85 -12.50 16.28
N GLN A 533 -10.63 -11.47 15.94
CA GLN A 533 -10.97 -10.36 16.84
C GLN A 533 -12.37 -10.48 17.43
N TRP A 534 -13.16 -11.44 16.94
CA TRP A 534 -14.55 -11.60 17.33
C TRP A 534 -14.65 -12.18 18.74
N THR A 535 -15.42 -11.52 19.61
CA THR A 535 -15.58 -11.88 21.02
C THR A 535 -16.97 -12.40 21.32
N GLU A 536 -17.17 -12.95 22.53
CA GLU A 536 -18.50 -13.36 23.01
C GLU A 536 -19.45 -12.15 23.13
N SER A 537 -18.94 -10.98 23.52
CA SER A 537 -19.70 -9.72 23.53
C SER A 537 -20.16 -9.32 22.13
N ASP A 538 -19.29 -9.49 21.12
CA ASP A 538 -19.65 -9.26 19.71
C ASP A 538 -20.76 -10.21 19.25
N GLU A 539 -20.70 -11.47 19.68
CA GLU A 539 -21.76 -12.46 19.40
C GLU A 539 -23.09 -12.04 20.01
N ALA A 540 -23.11 -11.63 21.28
CA ALA A 540 -24.33 -11.19 21.97
C ALA A 540 -24.99 -9.98 21.28
N MET A 541 -24.18 -9.02 20.82
CA MET A 541 -24.67 -7.87 20.04
C MET A 541 -25.23 -8.29 18.68
N LEU A 542 -24.60 -9.25 17.99
CA LEU A 542 -25.12 -9.79 16.73
C LEU A 542 -26.42 -10.59 16.95
N GLU A 543 -26.49 -11.43 17.98
CA GLU A 543 -27.69 -12.19 18.33
C GLU A 543 -28.88 -11.31 18.66
N TYR A 544 -28.64 -10.13 19.26
CA TYR A 544 -29.68 -9.11 19.45
C TYR A 544 -30.32 -8.72 18.12
N PHE A 545 -29.55 -8.48 17.07
CA PHE A 545 -30.12 -8.12 15.76
C PHE A 545 -30.79 -9.31 15.06
N LEU A 546 -30.27 -10.53 15.23
CA LEU A 546 -30.83 -11.75 14.62
C LEU A 546 -32.19 -12.16 15.19
N HIS A 547 -32.37 -12.06 16.51
CA HIS A 547 -33.53 -12.63 17.20
C HIS A 547 -34.50 -11.59 17.76
N ASN A 548 -33.98 -10.42 18.14
CA ASN A 548 -34.69 -9.47 19.00
C ASN A 548 -35.04 -8.17 18.26
N GLY A 549 -34.15 -7.68 17.40
CA GLY A 549 -34.41 -6.58 16.48
C GLY A 549 -34.94 -5.28 17.12
N PRO A 550 -35.45 -4.34 16.32
CA PRO A 550 -35.94 -3.04 16.80
C PRO A 550 -37.21 -3.12 17.68
N ALA A 551 -37.88 -4.28 17.72
CA ALA A 551 -39.12 -4.48 18.45
C ALA A 551 -38.91 -4.92 19.92
N ASN A 552 -37.73 -5.44 20.27
CA ASN A 552 -37.44 -5.88 21.63
C ASN A 552 -36.92 -4.73 22.50
N ARG A 553 -37.52 -4.56 23.69
CA ARG A 553 -37.15 -3.54 24.67
C ARG A 553 -35.96 -3.94 25.57
N TYR A 554 -35.55 -5.20 25.50
CA TYR A 554 -34.43 -5.73 26.27
C TYR A 554 -33.17 -5.79 25.41
N HIS A 555 -32.13 -5.08 25.83
CA HIS A 555 -30.80 -5.09 25.22
C HIS A 555 -29.83 -5.69 26.25
N PRO A 556 -28.98 -6.67 25.87
CA PRO A 556 -27.90 -7.07 26.76
C PRO A 556 -27.02 -5.84 27.09
N GLU A 557 -26.55 -5.71 28.33
CA GLU A 557 -25.65 -4.60 28.69
C GLU A 557 -24.22 -4.92 28.25
N GLU A 558 -23.94 -4.68 26.97
CA GLU A 558 -22.59 -4.82 26.43
C GLU A 558 -21.80 -3.52 26.54
N ALA A 559 -20.52 -3.61 26.87
CA ALA A 559 -19.63 -2.46 26.93
C ALA A 559 -19.15 -2.06 25.52
N VAL A 560 -18.85 -0.78 25.31
CA VAL A 560 -18.11 -0.36 24.13
C VAL A 560 -16.68 -0.93 24.23
N HIS A 561 -16.26 -1.67 23.23
CA HIS A 561 -14.85 -2.05 23.06
C HIS A 561 -14.39 -1.86 21.63
N VAL A 562 -13.11 -1.50 21.49
CA VAL A 562 -12.52 -1.16 20.20
C VAL A 562 -11.72 -2.33 19.66
N TRP A 563 -11.94 -2.67 18.40
CA TRP A 563 -11.06 -3.60 17.69
C TRP A 563 -9.70 -2.97 17.45
N LYS A 564 -8.67 -3.81 17.45
CA LYS A 564 -7.33 -3.37 17.08
C LYS A 564 -7.36 -3.02 15.58
N VAL A 565 -6.97 -1.79 15.27
CA VAL A 565 -6.89 -1.34 13.88
C VAL A 565 -5.66 -1.97 13.23
N TYR A 566 -5.83 -3.14 12.61
CA TYR A 566 -4.78 -3.77 11.82
C TYR A 566 -4.45 -2.92 10.59
N GLY A 567 -3.22 -2.42 10.54
CA GLY A 567 -2.71 -1.56 9.46
C GLY A 567 -1.38 -0.90 9.80
N TRP A 568 -1.06 -0.80 11.08
CA TRP A 568 0.29 -0.59 11.56
C TRP A 568 0.84 -1.93 12.02
N ARG A 569 1.77 -2.52 11.26
CA ARG A 569 2.60 -3.59 11.84
C ARG A 569 3.60 -2.89 12.77
N PRO A 570 3.65 -3.20 14.07
CA PRO A 570 4.90 -3.04 14.78
C PRO A 570 6.00 -3.86 14.11
#